data_AF-A0A401FQ35-F1
#
_entry.id   AF-A0A401FQ35-F1
#
_cell.length_a   1.000
_cell.length_b   1.000
_cell.length_c   1.000
_cell.angle_alpha   90.00
_cell.angle_beta   90.00
_cell.angle_gamma   90.00
#
_symmetry.space_group_name_H-M   'P 1'
#
loop_
_entity.id
_entity.type
_entity.pdbx_description
1 polymer ?
#
loop_
_entity_poly.entity_id
_entity_poly.type
_entity_poly.pdbx_seq_one_letter_code
_entity_poly.pdbx_strand_id
1 'polypeptide(L)'
;MNVQVFLYDPWRTKVFIDKLEKENNWLLEPVRQGTKSLDEPTSFLRHQMQNGNVTMFDDRIMQAGMLNAVTLVDNNGIKIDKNLATDKIDCVDAIINCFYEAMLHFENISRIEDDDPFAGWKNDDVNEFFSSYRM
;
A
#
# COMPACT_ATOMS: atom_id res chain seq x y z
N MET A 1 6.52 9.40 -12.50
CA MET A 1 5.69 8.93 -11.39
C MET A 1 6.21 9.58 -10.12
N ASN A 2 5.33 10.13 -9.28
CA ASN A 2 5.69 10.65 -7.96
C ASN A 2 5.19 9.65 -6.92
N VAL A 3 6.10 8.91 -6.26
CA VAL A 3 5.73 7.87 -5.31
C VAL A 3 5.48 8.52 -3.96
N GLN A 4 4.26 8.38 -3.45
CA GLN A 4 3.88 8.95 -2.15
C GLN A 4 4.39 8.06 -1.00
N VAL A 5 4.11 6.76 -1.08
CA VAL A 5 4.58 5.76 -0.11
C VAL A 5 4.67 4.39 -0.79
N PHE A 6 5.62 3.57 -0.36
CA PHE A 6 5.78 2.17 -0.72
C PHE A 6 5.42 1.29 0.47
N LEU A 7 4.24 0.66 0.41
CA LEU A 7 3.71 -0.21 1.47
C LEU A 7 4.07 -1.66 1.18
N TYR A 8 4.61 -2.37 2.18
CA TYR A 8 5.13 -3.72 1.96
C TYR A 8 4.89 -4.68 3.13
N ASP A 9 4.86 -5.99 2.83
CA ASP A 9 4.89 -7.03 3.84
C ASP A 9 6.32 -7.14 4.41
N PRO A 10 6.54 -6.94 5.73
CA PRO A 10 7.88 -6.97 6.33
C PRO A 10 8.51 -8.37 6.37
N TRP A 11 7.76 -9.43 6.09
CA TRP A 11 8.29 -10.79 6.18
C TRP A 11 9.33 -11.06 5.08
N ARG A 12 10.58 -11.28 5.50
CA ARG A 12 11.73 -11.61 4.63
C ARG A 12 12.08 -10.56 3.57
N THR A 13 11.73 -9.29 3.78
CA THR A 13 11.96 -8.21 2.80
C THR A 13 13.19 -7.34 3.05
N LYS A 14 13.90 -7.51 4.18
CA LYS A 14 15.01 -6.64 4.60
C LYS A 14 15.98 -6.24 3.47
N VAL A 15 16.57 -7.21 2.77
CA VAL A 15 17.58 -6.94 1.71
C VAL A 15 16.99 -6.09 0.57
N PHE A 16 15.71 -6.30 0.25
CA PHE A 16 15.03 -5.57 -0.80
C PHE A 16 14.72 -4.13 -0.39
N ILE A 17 14.27 -3.92 0.85
CA ILE A 17 14.00 -2.59 1.41
C ILE A 17 15.29 -1.79 1.57
N ASP A 18 16.35 -2.39 2.13
CA ASP A 18 17.67 -1.75 2.26
C ASP A 18 18.23 -1.27 0.91
N LYS A 19 17.86 -1.96 -0.19
CA LYS A 19 18.24 -1.55 -1.55
C LYS A 19 17.37 -0.41 -2.05
N LEU A 20 16.05 -0.48 -1.83
CA LEU A 20 15.12 0.58 -2.23
C LEU A 20 15.43 1.91 -1.55
N GLU A 21 15.77 1.91 -0.25
CA GLU A 21 16.17 3.11 0.50
C GLU A 21 17.44 3.76 -0.05
N LYS A 22 18.39 2.96 -0.55
CA LYS A 22 19.65 3.48 -1.10
C LYS A 22 19.50 4.04 -2.50
N GLU A 23 18.56 3.50 -3.28
CA GLU A 23 18.37 3.84 -4.68
C GLU A 23 17.30 4.92 -4.87
N ASN A 24 16.41 5.13 -3.89
CA ASN A 24 15.27 6.03 -4.01
C ASN A 24 15.01 6.80 -2.71
N ASN A 25 14.43 7.99 -2.82
CA ASN A 25 13.95 8.78 -1.69
C ASN A 25 12.46 8.50 -1.40
N TRP A 26 12.05 7.24 -1.48
CA TRP A 26 10.65 6.88 -1.23
C TRP A 26 10.42 6.67 0.26
N LEU A 27 9.26 7.11 0.75
CA LEU A 27 8.76 6.69 2.06
C LEU A 27 8.43 5.20 1.98
N LEU A 28 9.11 4.37 2.77
CA LEU A 28 8.90 2.92 2.81
C LEU A 28 8.25 2.55 4.14
N GLU A 29 7.03 2.00 4.10
CA GLU A 29 6.27 1.67 5.30
C GLU A 29 5.90 0.19 5.38
N PRO A 30 6.31 -0.53 6.44
CA PRO A 30 5.92 -1.92 6.64
C PRO A 30 4.46 -2.03 7.10
N VAL A 31 3.65 -2.78 6.37
CA VAL A 31 2.27 -3.10 6.76
C VAL A 31 2.26 -4.33 7.65
N ARG A 32 1.76 -4.18 8.88
CA ARG A 32 1.60 -5.30 9.82
C ARG A 32 0.59 -6.34 9.28
N GLN A 33 1.02 -7.60 9.17
CA GLN A 33 0.27 -8.67 8.52
C GLN A 33 -0.75 -9.38 9.44
N GLY A 34 -1.59 -8.60 10.12
CA GLY A 34 -2.63 -9.11 11.02
C GLY A 34 -4.02 -8.63 10.62
N THR A 35 -5.06 -9.38 10.98
CA THR A 35 -6.45 -9.05 10.64
C THR A 35 -6.83 -7.63 11.06
N LYS A 36 -6.43 -7.19 12.26
CA LYS A 36 -6.65 -5.81 12.73
C LYS A 36 -6.10 -4.72 11.80
N SER A 37 -4.99 -4.99 11.10
CA SER A 37 -4.35 -4.03 10.20
C SER A 37 -4.95 -4.12 8.78
N LEU A 38 -5.43 -5.31 8.39
CA LEU A 38 -5.86 -5.59 7.02
C LEU A 38 -7.38 -5.60 6.84
N ASP A 39 -8.17 -5.56 7.92
CA ASP A 39 -9.64 -5.57 7.89
C ASP A 39 -10.22 -4.39 7.11
N GLU A 40 -9.84 -3.18 7.50
CA GLU A 40 -10.34 -1.96 6.88
C GLU A 40 -9.90 -1.85 5.41
N PRO A 41 -8.62 -2.08 5.04
CA PRO A 41 -8.20 -2.09 3.63
C PRO A 41 -8.87 -3.17 2.78
N THR A 42 -9.04 -4.38 3.32
CA THR A 42 -9.71 -5.50 2.61
C THR A 42 -11.18 -5.16 2.36
N SER A 43 -11.86 -4.62 3.38
CA SER A 43 -13.26 -4.19 3.28
C SER A 43 -13.42 -3.03 2.31
N PHE A 44 -12.52 -2.05 2.34
CA PHE A 44 -12.52 -0.91 1.43
C PHE A 44 -12.41 -1.36 -0.03
N LEU A 45 -11.41 -2.18 -0.36
CA LEU A 45 -11.24 -2.72 -1.72
C LEU A 45 -12.49 -3.46 -2.18
N ARG A 46 -13.06 -4.32 -1.33
CA ARG A 46 -14.30 -5.06 -1.63
C ARG A 46 -15.45 -4.11 -1.97
N HIS A 47 -15.69 -3.08 -1.16
CA HIS A 47 -16.76 -2.11 -1.42
C HIS A 47 -16.51 -1.34 -2.73
N GLN A 48 -15.27 -0.92 -2.98
CA GLN A 48 -14.94 -0.20 -4.22
C GLN A 48 -15.14 -1.07 -5.46
N MET A 49 -14.82 -2.36 -5.39
CA MET A 49 -15.10 -3.31 -6.49
C MET A 49 -16.60 -3.53 -6.68
N GLN A 50 -17.38 -3.71 -5.60
CA GLN A 50 -18.83 -3.90 -5.67
C GLN A 50 -19.56 -2.69 -6.26
N ASN A 51 -19.06 -1.49 -5.97
CA ASN A 51 -19.61 -0.23 -6.49
C ASN A 51 -19.14 0.10 -7.92
N GLY A 52 -18.24 -0.68 -8.51
CA GLY A 52 -17.70 -0.41 -9.85
C GLY A 52 -16.70 0.74 -9.91
N ASN A 53 -16.10 1.11 -8.77
CA ASN A 53 -15.13 2.21 -8.65
C ASN A 53 -13.69 1.79 -8.99
N VAL A 54 -13.45 0.50 -9.22
CA VAL A 54 -12.12 -0.04 -9.52
C VAL A 54 -12.05 -0.48 -10.97
N THR A 55 -11.09 0.06 -11.70
CA THR A 55 -10.69 -0.43 -13.03
C THR A 55 -9.34 -1.15 -12.92
N MET A 56 -9.12 -2.11 -13.81
CA MET A 56 -7.91 -2.92 -13.85
C MET A 56 -7.45 -3.10 -15.29
N PHE A 57 -6.15 -3.25 -15.50
CA PHE A 57 -5.63 -3.66 -16.81
C PHE A 57 -6.14 -5.05 -17.19
N ASP A 58 -6.16 -5.34 -18.49
CA ASP A 58 -6.43 -6.68 -19.00
C ASP A 58 -5.21 -7.59 -18.79
N ASP A 59 -4.95 -7.92 -17.52
CA ASP A 59 -3.85 -8.75 -17.07
C ASP A 59 -4.39 -10.08 -16.50
N ARG A 60 -4.04 -11.18 -17.16
CA ARG A 60 -4.52 -12.52 -16.80
C ARG A 60 -3.99 -13.00 -15.45
N ILE A 61 -2.81 -12.56 -15.04
CA ILE A 61 -2.21 -12.93 -13.74
C ILE A 61 -2.96 -12.22 -12.63
N MET A 62 -3.23 -10.92 -12.81
CA MET A 62 -3.99 -10.12 -11.85
C MET A 62 -5.45 -10.62 -11.74
N GLN A 63 -6.09 -10.95 -12.87
CA GLN A 63 -7.42 -11.58 -12.88
C GLN A 63 -7.43 -12.91 -12.14
N ALA A 64 -6.45 -13.79 -12.40
CA ALA A 64 -6.34 -15.07 -11.69
C ALA A 64 -6.13 -14.87 -10.19
N GLY A 65 -5.28 -13.92 -9.79
CA GLY A 65 -5.07 -13.60 -8.38
C GLY A 65 -6.33 -13.10 -7.68
N MET A 66 -7.10 -12.23 -8.33
CA MET A 66 -8.39 -11.76 -7.82
C MET A 66 -9.42 -12.89 -7.67
N LEU A 67 -9.48 -13.82 -8.63
CA LEU A 67 -10.39 -14.97 -8.58
C LEU A 67 -10.04 -15.96 -7.46
N ASN A 68 -8.75 -16.14 -7.19
CA ASN A 68 -8.28 -17.06 -6.17
C ASN A 68 -8.30 -16.46 -4.75
N ALA A 69 -8.43 -15.14 -4.61
CA ALA A 69 -8.38 -14.47 -3.32
C ALA A 69 -9.65 -14.75 -2.48
N VAL A 70 -9.49 -15.55 -1.43
CA VAL A 70 -10.56 -15.86 -0.47
C VAL A 70 -10.34 -15.09 0.83
N THR A 71 -11.41 -14.57 1.43
CA THR A 71 -11.31 -13.95 2.75
C THR A 71 -11.39 -14.96 3.89
N LEU A 72 -10.45 -14.84 4.82
CA LEU A 72 -10.52 -15.40 6.16
C LEU A 72 -11.20 -14.40 7.09
N VAL A 73 -12.08 -14.91 7.96
CA VAL A 73 -12.79 -14.10 8.97
C VAL A 73 -12.39 -14.60 10.36
N ASP A 74 -12.04 -13.68 11.24
CA ASP A 74 -11.81 -13.95 12.66
C ASP A 74 -12.52 -12.92 13.56
N ASN A 75 -12.35 -13.03 14.88
CA ASN A 75 -13.00 -12.16 15.87
C ASN A 75 -12.64 -10.66 15.73
N ASN A 76 -11.60 -10.32 14.98
CA ASN A 76 -11.13 -8.96 14.74
C ASN A 76 -11.51 -8.41 13.37
N GLY A 77 -12.14 -9.19 12.49
CA GLY A 77 -12.53 -8.75 11.15
C GLY A 77 -12.16 -9.74 10.05
N ILE A 78 -11.91 -9.22 8.85
CA ILE A 78 -11.59 -9.99 7.64
C ILE A 78 -10.17 -9.72 7.16
N LYS A 79 -9.58 -10.67 6.46
CA LYS A 79 -8.36 -10.48 5.65
C LYS A 79 -8.33 -11.51 4.53
N ILE A 80 -7.40 -11.42 3.60
CA ILE A 80 -7.19 -12.52 2.66
C ILE A 80 -6.50 -13.70 3.35
N ASP A 81 -6.95 -14.91 3.04
CA ASP A 81 -6.35 -16.14 3.53
C ASP A 81 -5.06 -16.44 2.75
N LYS A 82 -3.91 -16.30 3.40
CA LYS A 82 -2.60 -16.58 2.83
C LYS A 82 -2.18 -18.05 2.94
N ASN A 83 -2.94 -18.89 3.65
CA ASN A 83 -2.57 -20.28 3.91
C ASN A 83 -3.13 -21.26 2.87
N LEU A 84 -4.00 -20.79 1.98
CA LEU A 84 -4.49 -21.58 0.85
C LEU A 84 -3.36 -21.73 -0.18
N ALA A 85 -2.54 -22.77 0.01
CA ALA A 85 -1.24 -22.96 -0.64
C ALA A 85 -1.28 -23.09 -2.18
N THR A 86 -2.45 -23.25 -2.78
CA THR A 86 -2.62 -23.34 -4.24
C THR A 86 -2.76 -21.99 -4.94
N ASP A 87 -2.97 -20.90 -4.19
CA ASP A 87 -3.54 -19.69 -4.76
C ASP A 87 -2.49 -18.59 -4.89
N LYS A 88 -2.19 -18.21 -6.14
CA LYS A 88 -1.30 -17.09 -6.48
C LYS A 88 -2.02 -15.77 -6.25
N ILE A 89 -1.92 -15.23 -5.03
CA ILE A 89 -2.64 -14.02 -4.60
C ILE A 89 -1.72 -12.81 -4.33
N ASP A 90 -0.43 -12.89 -4.68
CA ASP A 90 0.57 -11.86 -4.38
C ASP A 90 0.13 -10.45 -4.85
N CYS A 91 -0.50 -10.36 -6.03
CA CYS A 91 -1.05 -9.10 -6.54
C CYS A 91 -2.16 -8.55 -5.65
N VAL A 92 -3.06 -9.39 -5.16
CA VAL A 92 -4.17 -8.96 -4.30
C VAL A 92 -3.66 -8.53 -2.93
N ASP A 93 -2.70 -9.28 -2.39
CA ASP A 93 -2.05 -8.95 -1.12
C ASP A 93 -1.31 -7.60 -1.18
N ALA A 94 -0.58 -7.34 -2.27
CA ALA A 94 0.08 -6.06 -2.51
C ALA A 94 -0.92 -4.89 -2.64
N ILE A 95 -2.06 -5.11 -3.30
CA ILE A 95 -3.13 -4.09 -3.44
C ILE A 95 -3.75 -3.78 -2.08
N ILE A 96 -4.00 -4.79 -1.25
CA ILE A 96 -4.54 -4.59 0.10
C ILE A 96 -3.54 -3.84 0.98
N ASN A 97 -2.25 -4.19 0.90
CA ASN A 97 -1.20 -3.41 1.58
C ASN A 97 -1.19 -1.96 1.09
N CYS A 98 -1.39 -1.70 -0.21
CA CYS A 98 -1.49 -0.33 -0.73
C CYS A 98 -2.69 0.44 -0.15
N PHE A 99 -3.86 -0.20 -0.05
CA PHE A 99 -5.05 0.41 0.55
C PHE A 99 -4.95 0.64 2.06
N TYR A 100 -3.91 0.12 2.73
CA TYR A 100 -3.61 0.47 4.12
C TYR A 100 -3.46 1.98 4.30
N GLU A 101 -2.92 2.69 3.31
CA GLU A 101 -2.79 4.15 3.35
C GLU A 101 -3.65 4.83 2.27
N ALA A 102 -3.69 4.26 1.07
CA ALA A 102 -4.32 4.91 -0.08
C ALA A 102 -5.82 5.20 0.11
N MET A 103 -6.52 4.44 0.96
CA MET A 103 -7.94 4.69 1.25
C MET A 103 -8.20 5.97 2.05
N LEU A 104 -7.19 6.50 2.75
CA LEU A 104 -7.29 7.75 3.51
C LEU A 104 -6.82 8.99 2.74
N HIS A 105 -6.15 8.79 1.60
CA HIS A 105 -5.46 9.85 0.87
C HIS A 105 -6.34 11.07 0.58
N PHE A 106 -7.59 10.85 0.16
CA PHE A 106 -8.53 11.93 -0.17
C PHE A 106 -9.21 12.57 1.05
N GLU A 107 -9.11 11.95 2.23
CA GLU A 107 -9.60 12.50 3.49
C GLU A 107 -8.54 13.39 4.18
N ASN A 108 -7.33 13.50 3.60
CA ASN A 108 -6.18 14.21 4.19
C ASN A 108 -5.81 13.68 5.58
N ILE A 109 -5.93 12.36 5.79
CA ILE A 109 -5.52 11.67 7.01
C ILE A 109 -4.42 10.69 6.62
N SER A 110 -3.43 10.49 7.50
CA SER A 110 -2.38 9.50 7.31
C SER A 110 -2.25 8.59 8.53
N ARG A 111 -2.02 7.28 8.32
CA ARG A 111 -1.61 6.38 9.43
C ARG A 111 -0.12 6.45 9.70
N ILE A 112 0.61 7.02 8.76
CA ILE A 112 2.07 7.14 8.78
C ILE A 112 2.39 8.53 9.28
N GLU A 113 3.02 8.60 10.45
CA GLU A 113 3.58 9.84 10.96
C GLU A 113 4.87 10.10 10.20
N ASP A 114 4.85 11.12 9.34
CA ASP A 114 6.06 11.63 8.71
C ASP A 114 6.43 12.95 9.39
N ASP A 115 7.44 12.90 10.26
CA ASP A 115 7.98 14.08 10.95
C ASP A 115 8.75 15.00 9.98
N ASP A 116 9.01 14.56 8.75
CA ASP A 116 9.63 15.38 7.70
C ASP A 116 8.56 16.09 6.84
N PRO A 117 8.42 17.42 6.93
CA PRO A 117 7.48 18.19 6.11
C PRO A 117 7.80 18.15 4.60
N PHE A 118 8.91 17.54 4.20
CA PHE A 118 9.34 17.38 2.81
C PHE A 118 9.42 15.91 2.36
N ALA A 119 8.90 14.97 3.14
CA ALA A 119 8.94 13.57 2.76
C ALA A 119 8.26 13.31 1.40
N GLY A 120 8.93 12.53 0.55
CA GLY A 120 8.49 12.25 -0.82
C GLY A 120 8.73 13.38 -1.82
N TRP A 121 9.25 14.54 -1.40
CA TRP A 121 9.65 15.61 -2.32
C TRP A 121 11.03 15.31 -2.91
N LYS A 122 11.25 15.75 -4.15
CA LYS A 122 12.62 15.74 -4.70
C LYS A 122 13.42 16.88 -4.07
N ASN A 123 14.73 16.68 -3.95
CA ASN A 123 15.64 17.72 -3.45
C ASN A 123 15.47 19.06 -4.19
N ASP A 124 15.14 19.02 -5.49
CA ASP A 124 14.90 20.22 -6.30
C ASP A 124 13.65 20.97 -5.83
N ASP A 125 12.55 20.26 -5.53
CA ASP A 125 11.28 20.85 -5.05
C ASP A 125 11.47 21.46 -3.65
N VAL A 126 12.26 20.82 -2.79
CA VAL A 126 12.61 21.33 -1.46
C VAL A 126 13.46 22.60 -1.58
N ASN A 127 14.44 22.61 -2.49
CA ASN A 127 15.28 23.78 -2.74
C ASN A 127 14.48 24.97 -3.31
N GLU A 128 13.50 24.70 -4.17
CA GLU A 128 12.60 25.73 -4.70
C GLU A 128 11.72 26.33 -3.60
N PHE A 129 11.14 25.49 -2.72
CA PHE A 129 10.39 25.94 -1.56
C PHE A 129 11.20 26.91 -0.68
N PHE A 130 12.42 26.53 -0.29
CA PHE A 130 13.28 27.39 0.52
C PHE A 130 13.75 28.65 -0.23
N SER A 131 13.86 28.60 -1.56
CA SER A 131 14.25 29.78 -2.37
C SER A 131 13.11 30.79 -2.49
N SER A 132 11.86 30.32 -2.55
CA SER A 132 10.67 31.18 -2.56
C SER A 132 10.45 31.95 -1.24
N TYR A 133 10.91 31.38 -0.12
CA TYR A 133 10.83 31.98 1.22
C TYR A 133 12.05 32.82 1.62
N ARG A 134 13.12 32.84 0.81
CA ARG A 134 14.31 33.67 1.01
C ARG A 134 14.22 35.05 0.36
N MET A 135 13.03 35.48 -0.04
CA MET A 135 12.76 36.80 -0.61
C MET A 135 12.47 37.85 0.48
#